data_AF-A0A1R3K2Q3-F1
#
_entry.id   AF-A0A1R3K2Q3-F1
#
_cell.length_a   1.000
_cell.length_b   1.000
_cell.length_c   1.000
_cell.angle_alpha   90.00
_cell.angle_beta   90.00
_cell.angle_gamma   90.00
#
_symmetry.space_group_name_H-M   'P 1'
#
loop_
_entity.id
_entity.type
_entity.pdbx_description
1 polymer ?
#
loop_
_entity_poly.entity_id
_entity_poly.type
_entity_poly.pdbx_seq_one_letter_code
_entity_poly.pdbx_strand_id
1 'polypeptide(L)'
;MSLKIASLLLFLLVVYTTEAADTNAVPDSDLDLLEFPLNLEYLEAEFFLYGSLGYGLDRVAPNLTMGGPTPIGATKANLDPVVNDIILQFAYQEVGHLRAIKNTVKGFPRPQLDLSKESFAKTMDKAFRRTLDPPFDPYANSINYLIASYLVPYVGLTGYVGASPKLQGAVSKRLVAGLLGVESGQDAVIRGLLYERAREEVLPYNITVAEFTNRISKLRNRLGNAGWKDEGLIIPKARGAEGRINGNVLAGDEYSVAFDRSPEEILRIVYGSGDERAPGGFYPKGGDGAIARSFLA
;
A
#
# COMPACT_ATOMS: atom_id res chain seq x y z
N MET A 1 -78.68 2.84 7.24
CA MET A 1 -77.84 2.33 8.34
C MET A 1 -77.03 1.16 7.80
N SER A 2 -75.71 1.18 8.05
CA SER A 2 -74.71 0.13 7.74
C SER A 2 -74.33 -0.08 6.27
N LEU A 3 -73.07 -0.39 5.89
CA LEU A 3 -71.73 -0.21 6.46
C LEU A 3 -70.78 -0.54 5.27
N LYS A 4 -69.67 0.19 5.13
CA LYS A 4 -68.62 -0.03 4.12
C LYS A 4 -67.86 -1.35 4.37
N ILE A 5 -67.11 -1.82 3.35
CA ILE A 5 -65.74 -2.43 3.37
C ILE A 5 -65.65 -3.33 2.12
N ALA A 6 -65.09 -2.85 1.00
CA ALA A 6 -63.67 -2.68 0.66
C ALA A 6 -63.12 -3.91 -0.09
N SER A 7 -62.64 -3.58 -1.28
CA SER A 7 -62.06 -4.41 -2.31
C SER A 7 -60.69 -4.99 -1.89
N LEU A 8 -60.30 -6.05 -2.59
CA LEU A 8 -59.01 -6.18 -3.28
C LEU A 8 -57.92 -7.10 -2.66
N LEU A 9 -57.55 -8.07 -3.49
CA LEU A 9 -56.24 -8.72 -3.67
C LEU A 9 -55.74 -9.71 -2.61
N LEU A 10 -56.01 -10.97 -2.96
CA LEU A 10 -55.17 -12.15 -2.76
C LEU A 10 -53.67 -11.85 -3.03
N PHE A 11 -52.92 -11.47 -2.00
CA PHE A 11 -51.46 -11.54 -2.04
C PHE A 11 -51.05 -12.98 -1.71
N LEU A 12 -50.82 -13.76 -2.76
CA LEU A 12 -50.03 -14.99 -2.70
C LEU A 12 -48.64 -14.62 -2.17
N LEU A 13 -48.40 -14.92 -0.90
CA LEU A 13 -47.09 -14.92 -0.29
C LEU A 13 -46.29 -16.06 -0.94
N VAL A 14 -45.69 -15.79 -2.10
CA VAL A 14 -44.58 -16.61 -2.58
C VAL A 14 -43.43 -16.31 -1.64
N VAL A 15 -43.30 -17.12 -0.60
CA VAL A 15 -42.06 -17.24 0.16
C VAL A 15 -41.05 -17.80 -0.85
N TYR A 16 -40.37 -16.91 -1.56
CA TYR A 16 -39.05 -17.22 -2.06
C TYR A 16 -38.22 -17.50 -0.82
N THR A 17 -38.02 -18.77 -0.52
CA THR A 17 -36.84 -19.20 0.22
C THR A 17 -35.65 -18.84 -0.65
N THR A 18 -35.22 -17.58 -0.61
CA THR A 18 -33.81 -17.29 -0.85
C THR A 18 -33.10 -18.13 0.19
N GLU A 19 -32.34 -19.15 -0.23
CA GLU A 19 -31.23 -19.61 0.59
C GLU A 19 -30.58 -18.35 1.13
N ALA A 20 -30.59 -18.18 2.45
CA ALA A 20 -29.90 -17.07 3.07
C ALA A 20 -28.44 -17.29 2.68
N ALA A 21 -28.00 -16.62 1.61
CA ALA A 21 -26.60 -16.58 1.21
C ALA A 21 -25.86 -16.24 2.50
N ASP A 22 -24.92 -17.09 2.90
CA ASP A 22 -24.17 -16.88 4.13
C ASP A 22 -23.58 -15.47 4.03
N THR A 23 -24.14 -14.54 4.80
CA THR A 23 -23.78 -13.12 4.74
C THR A 23 -22.34 -12.90 5.18
N ASN A 24 -21.69 -13.96 5.68
CA ASN A 24 -20.30 -14.01 6.11
C ASN A 24 -19.36 -14.67 5.10
N ALA A 25 -19.86 -15.24 3.99
CA ALA A 25 -18.99 -15.81 2.97
C ALA A 25 -18.41 -14.70 2.07
N VAL A 26 -17.14 -14.87 1.69
CA VAL A 26 -16.49 -14.02 0.68
C VAL A 26 -17.00 -14.43 -0.70
N PRO A 27 -17.59 -13.53 -1.50
CA PRO A 27 -17.98 -13.85 -2.87
C PRO A 27 -16.77 -14.21 -3.73
N ASP A 28 -16.93 -15.16 -4.66
CA ASP A 28 -15.85 -15.55 -5.59
C ASP A 28 -15.28 -14.37 -6.37
N SER A 29 -16.13 -13.39 -6.71
CA SER A 29 -15.74 -12.15 -7.40
C SER A 29 -14.79 -11.27 -6.60
N ASP A 30 -14.76 -11.43 -5.27
CA ASP A 30 -13.94 -10.61 -4.38
C ASP A 30 -12.59 -11.29 -4.06
N LEU A 31 -12.47 -12.61 -4.25
CA LEU A 31 -11.31 -13.40 -3.82
C LEU A 31 -9.98 -12.83 -4.35
N ASP A 32 -9.89 -12.65 -5.66
CA ASP A 32 -8.67 -12.17 -6.31
C ASP A 32 -8.30 -10.74 -5.88
N LEU A 33 -9.31 -9.89 -5.64
CA LEU A 33 -9.12 -8.52 -5.16
C LEU A 33 -8.66 -8.48 -3.69
N LEU A 34 -9.10 -9.44 -2.86
CA LEU A 34 -8.66 -9.56 -1.47
C LEU A 34 -7.29 -10.24 -1.35
N GLU A 35 -6.91 -11.10 -2.29
CA GLU A 35 -5.59 -11.72 -2.31
C GLU A 35 -4.51 -10.76 -2.84
N PHE A 36 -4.83 -9.90 -3.82
CA PHE A 36 -3.84 -9.01 -4.43
C PHE A 36 -3.03 -8.16 -3.44
N PRO A 37 -3.64 -7.54 -2.39
CA PRO A 37 -2.92 -6.77 -1.38
C PRO A 37 -1.79 -7.54 -0.69
N LEU A 38 -1.89 -8.87 -0.55
CA LEU A 38 -0.83 -9.68 0.08
C LEU A 38 0.56 -9.42 -0.52
N ASN A 39 0.64 -9.04 -1.80
CA ASN A 39 1.90 -8.62 -2.40
C ASN A 39 2.54 -7.47 -1.61
N LEU A 40 1.79 -6.41 -1.34
CA LEU A 40 2.26 -5.22 -0.64
C LEU A 40 2.42 -5.47 0.86
N GLU A 41 1.48 -6.20 1.47
CA GLU A 41 1.57 -6.57 2.88
C GLU A 41 2.86 -7.35 3.20
N TYR A 42 3.29 -8.24 2.28
CA TYR A 42 4.58 -8.91 2.43
C TYR A 42 5.75 -7.94 2.28
N LEU A 43 5.69 -7.01 1.33
CA LEU A 43 6.73 -6.01 1.13
C LEU A 43 6.92 -5.13 2.37
N GLU A 44 5.82 -4.67 2.95
CA GLU A 44 5.79 -3.79 4.11
C GLU A 44 6.19 -4.52 5.38
N ALA A 45 5.61 -5.70 5.64
CA ALA A 45 5.97 -6.52 6.78
C ALA A 45 7.46 -6.81 6.81
N GLU A 46 8.02 -7.28 5.68
CA GLU A 46 9.43 -7.58 5.59
C GLU A 46 10.30 -6.33 5.76
N PHE A 47 9.97 -5.25 5.05
CA PHE A 47 10.76 -4.03 5.13
C PHE A 47 10.80 -3.50 6.58
N PHE A 48 9.64 -3.33 7.22
CA PHE A 48 9.55 -2.82 8.59
C PHE A 48 10.12 -3.77 9.64
N LEU A 49 9.94 -5.09 9.51
CA LEU A 49 10.54 -6.07 10.41
C LEU A 49 12.07 -6.04 10.31
N TYR A 50 12.63 -6.05 9.10
CA TYR A 50 14.07 -5.96 8.93
C TYR A 50 14.60 -4.62 9.45
N GLY A 51 13.98 -3.50 9.09
CA GLY A 51 14.40 -2.18 9.58
C GLY A 51 14.43 -2.09 11.10
N SER A 52 13.40 -2.62 11.79
CA SER A 52 13.24 -2.51 13.25
C SER A 52 13.83 -3.65 14.07
N LEU A 53 14.07 -4.84 13.51
CA LEU A 53 14.57 -6.01 14.25
C LEU A 53 15.82 -6.66 13.65
N GLY A 54 16.07 -6.44 12.35
CA GLY A 54 17.15 -7.09 11.60
C GLY A 54 16.81 -8.48 11.08
N TYR A 55 15.55 -8.91 11.19
CA TYR A 55 15.05 -10.18 10.67
C TYR A 55 13.57 -10.07 10.33
N GLY A 56 13.10 -10.90 9.39
CA GLY A 56 11.76 -10.82 8.82
C GLY A 56 10.75 -11.85 9.34
N LEU A 57 9.73 -12.14 8.52
CA LEU A 57 8.64 -13.07 8.86
C LEU A 57 9.13 -14.49 9.15
N ASP A 58 10.26 -14.92 8.57
CA ASP A 58 10.83 -16.25 8.79
C ASP A 58 11.14 -16.53 10.27
N ARG A 59 11.30 -15.49 11.09
CA ARG A 59 11.47 -15.59 12.54
C ARG A 59 10.24 -15.12 13.31
N VAL A 60 9.57 -14.06 12.87
CA VAL A 60 8.44 -13.46 13.62
C VAL A 60 7.13 -14.25 13.46
N ALA A 61 6.82 -14.70 12.25
CA ALA A 61 5.59 -15.40 11.93
C ALA A 61 5.79 -16.33 10.73
N PRO A 62 6.61 -17.40 10.86
CA PRO A 62 7.07 -18.21 9.72
C PRO A 62 5.91 -18.88 8.97
N ASN A 63 4.80 -19.17 9.65
CA ASN A 63 3.61 -19.73 9.02
C ASN A 63 2.98 -18.78 7.99
N LEU A 64 3.13 -17.46 8.16
CA LEU A 64 2.58 -16.47 7.23
C LEU A 64 3.35 -16.39 5.93
N THR A 65 4.61 -16.83 5.85
CA THR A 65 5.38 -16.83 4.59
C THR A 65 4.91 -17.92 3.63
N MET A 66 4.24 -18.96 4.14
CA MET A 66 3.86 -20.19 3.43
C MET A 66 5.02 -20.81 2.63
N GLY A 67 6.25 -20.71 3.16
CA GLY A 67 7.44 -21.25 2.51
C GLY A 67 7.98 -20.40 1.35
N GLY A 68 7.46 -19.19 1.14
CA GLY A 68 8.02 -18.23 0.18
C GLY A 68 9.46 -17.83 0.53
N PRO A 69 10.30 -17.46 -0.45
CA PRO A 69 11.72 -17.19 -0.22
C PRO A 69 11.95 -15.93 0.62
N THR A 70 13.02 -15.93 1.42
CA THR A 70 13.47 -14.76 2.21
C THR A 70 13.80 -13.58 1.29
N PRO A 71 13.48 -12.32 1.68
CA PRO A 71 13.85 -11.14 0.91
C PRO A 71 15.35 -11.03 0.67
N ILE A 72 15.72 -10.51 -0.50
CA ILE A 72 17.11 -10.22 -0.84
C ILE A 72 17.52 -8.92 -0.17
N GLY A 73 18.68 -8.90 0.49
CA GLY A 73 19.38 -7.68 0.91
C GLY A 73 18.75 -6.87 2.03
N ALA A 74 17.62 -7.31 2.60
CA ALA A 74 17.00 -6.66 3.75
C ALA A 74 17.90 -6.74 4.98
N THR A 75 18.02 -5.65 5.74
CA THR A 75 18.88 -5.60 6.93
C THR A 75 18.35 -4.63 7.98
N LYS A 76 18.95 -4.67 9.17
CA LYS A 76 18.66 -3.75 10.28
C LYS A 76 18.99 -2.31 9.88
N ALA A 77 18.04 -1.41 10.04
CA ALA A 77 18.26 0.02 9.85
C ALA A 77 18.87 0.65 11.10
N ASN A 78 19.69 1.69 10.91
CA ASN A 78 20.20 2.52 12.00
C ASN A 78 19.17 3.61 12.36
N LEU A 79 18.15 3.23 13.11
CA LEU A 79 17.05 4.12 13.48
C LEU A 79 17.30 4.72 14.88
N ASP A 80 16.95 6.00 15.04
CA ASP A 80 16.82 6.57 16.37
C ASP A 80 15.72 5.86 17.18
N PRO A 81 15.72 5.97 18.52
CA PRO A 81 14.80 5.19 19.36
C PRO A 81 13.31 5.41 19.04
N VAL A 82 12.91 6.63 18.69
CA VAL A 82 11.49 6.95 18.43
C VAL A 82 11.07 6.38 17.09
N VAL A 83 11.86 6.60 16.05
CA VAL A 83 11.57 6.05 14.72
C VAL A 83 11.65 4.52 14.75
N ASN A 84 12.60 3.93 15.47
CA ASN A 84 12.66 2.48 15.64
C ASN A 84 11.39 1.91 16.28
N ASP A 85 10.90 2.54 17.35
CA ASP A 85 9.67 2.11 18.04
C ASP A 85 8.45 2.20 17.10
N ILE A 86 8.29 3.32 16.40
CA ILE A 86 7.20 3.52 15.42
C ILE A 86 7.26 2.47 14.31
N ILE A 87 8.42 2.26 13.69
CA ILE A 87 8.58 1.26 12.62
C ILE A 87 8.35 -0.16 13.15
N LEU A 88 8.70 -0.45 14.41
CA LEU A 88 8.39 -1.74 15.03
C LEU A 88 6.88 -1.95 15.21
N GLN A 89 6.15 -0.89 15.58
CA GLN A 89 4.68 -0.95 15.65
C GLN A 89 4.10 -1.28 14.27
N PHE A 90 4.56 -0.61 13.21
CA PHE A 90 4.12 -0.88 11.83
C PHE A 90 4.43 -2.31 11.43
N ALA A 91 5.65 -2.78 11.71
CA ALA A 91 6.06 -4.14 11.41
C ALA A 91 5.10 -5.20 11.98
N TYR A 92 4.63 -5.02 13.21
CA TYR A 92 3.65 -5.93 13.82
C TYR A 92 2.22 -5.73 13.31
N GLN A 93 1.87 -4.51 12.86
CA GLN A 93 0.59 -4.24 12.19
C GLN A 93 0.53 -4.97 10.84
N GLU A 94 1.59 -4.95 10.02
CA GLU A 94 1.63 -5.69 8.75
C GLU A 94 1.57 -7.20 8.93
N VAL A 95 2.21 -7.73 9.99
CA VAL A 95 2.03 -9.13 10.40
C VAL A 95 0.55 -9.41 10.74
N GLY A 96 -0.15 -8.43 11.32
CA GLY A 96 -1.58 -8.43 11.56
C GLY A 96 -2.40 -8.43 10.27
N HIS A 97 -2.08 -7.56 9.31
CA HIS A 97 -2.76 -7.44 8.02
C HIS A 97 -2.65 -8.74 7.19
N LEU A 98 -1.44 -9.31 7.07
CA LEU A 98 -1.22 -10.62 6.47
C LEU A 98 -2.12 -11.69 7.08
N ARG A 99 -2.23 -11.71 8.41
CA ARG A 99 -3.10 -12.66 9.13
C ARG A 99 -4.58 -12.39 8.87
N ALA A 100 -5.00 -11.13 8.86
CA ALA A 100 -6.39 -10.75 8.61
C ALA A 100 -6.86 -11.16 7.21
N ILE A 101 -6.03 -10.94 6.20
CA ILE A 101 -6.32 -11.35 4.82
C ILE A 101 -6.31 -12.88 4.72
N LYS A 102 -5.28 -13.56 5.23
CA LYS A 102 -5.16 -15.04 5.16
C LYS A 102 -6.17 -15.81 6.01
N ASN A 103 -6.83 -15.15 6.97
CA ASN A 103 -7.97 -15.71 7.69
C ASN A 103 -9.29 -15.56 6.90
N THR A 104 -9.30 -14.72 5.87
CA THR A 104 -10.47 -14.39 5.05
C THR A 104 -10.43 -15.09 3.70
N VAL A 105 -9.24 -15.17 3.09
CA VAL A 105 -8.98 -15.84 1.81
C VAL A 105 -7.78 -16.76 1.93
N LYS A 106 -7.60 -17.67 0.98
CA LYS A 106 -6.51 -18.66 1.00
C LYS A 106 -5.13 -18.00 0.97
N GLY A 107 -4.98 -17.00 0.10
CA GLY A 107 -3.72 -16.31 -0.13
C GLY A 107 -2.66 -17.19 -0.79
N PHE A 108 -1.46 -16.63 -0.90
CA PHE A 108 -0.32 -17.27 -1.57
C PHE A 108 0.98 -17.10 -0.76
N PRO A 109 2.03 -17.89 -1.09
CA PRO A 109 3.36 -17.72 -0.48
C PRO A 109 3.99 -16.37 -0.78
N ARG A 110 4.79 -15.87 0.17
CA ARG A 110 5.55 -14.62 0.01
C ARG A 110 6.31 -14.63 -1.34
N PRO A 111 6.11 -13.65 -2.23
CA PRO A 111 6.86 -13.56 -3.48
C PRO A 111 8.34 -13.24 -3.19
N GLN A 112 9.24 -13.48 -4.15
CA GLN A 112 10.63 -13.05 -3.99
C GLN A 112 10.68 -11.53 -4.00
N LEU A 113 11.05 -10.95 -2.85
CA LEU A 113 11.28 -9.52 -2.69
C LEU A 113 12.76 -9.18 -2.84
N ASP A 114 13.06 -8.01 -3.39
CA ASP A 114 14.39 -7.38 -3.38
C ASP A 114 14.35 -6.07 -2.62
N LEU A 115 14.72 -6.15 -1.33
CA LEU A 115 14.79 -5.06 -0.38
C LEU A 115 16.24 -4.56 -0.19
N SER A 116 17.13 -4.89 -1.12
CA SER A 116 18.52 -4.47 -1.07
C SER A 116 18.70 -2.96 -1.19
N LYS A 117 19.82 -2.45 -0.67
CA LYS A 117 20.22 -1.04 -0.85
C LYS A 117 20.28 -0.67 -2.33
N GLU A 118 20.73 -1.59 -3.17
CA GLU A 118 20.85 -1.44 -4.61
C GLU A 118 19.48 -1.26 -5.29
N SER A 119 18.46 -1.98 -4.84
CA SER A 119 17.08 -1.84 -5.35
C SER A 119 16.49 -0.46 -5.01
N PHE A 120 16.66 -0.01 -3.76
CA PHE A 120 16.24 1.33 -3.34
C PHE A 120 17.05 2.44 -4.02
N ALA A 121 18.36 2.27 -4.18
CA ALA A 121 19.21 3.23 -4.90
C ALA A 121 18.75 3.41 -6.35
N LYS A 122 18.51 2.31 -7.09
CA LYS A 122 17.98 2.37 -8.46
C LYS A 122 16.62 3.07 -8.52
N THR A 123 15.77 2.89 -7.52
CA THR A 123 14.47 3.55 -7.43
C THR A 123 14.64 5.06 -7.24
N MET A 124 15.53 5.49 -6.35
CA MET A 124 15.83 6.91 -6.15
C MET A 124 16.49 7.53 -7.38
N ASP A 125 17.42 6.82 -8.03
CA ASP A 125 18.04 7.29 -9.28
C ASP A 125 16.97 7.57 -10.36
N LYS A 126 15.97 6.70 -10.49
CA LYS A 126 14.82 6.91 -11.38
C LYS A 126 13.95 8.10 -10.95
N ALA A 127 13.78 8.34 -9.66
CA ALA A 127 13.04 9.50 -9.15
C ALA A 127 13.74 10.82 -9.50
N PHE A 128 15.07 10.85 -9.35
CA PHE A 128 15.90 12.01 -9.65
C PHE A 128 16.29 12.14 -11.13
N ARG A 129 16.10 11.08 -11.94
CA ARG A 129 16.54 10.98 -13.33
C ARG A 129 18.05 11.19 -13.49
N ARG A 130 18.81 10.77 -12.49
CA ARG A 130 20.27 10.76 -12.45
C ARG A 130 20.71 9.80 -11.35
N THR A 131 21.93 9.29 -11.45
CA THR A 131 22.53 8.55 -10.35
C THR A 131 22.84 9.49 -9.19
N LEU A 132 22.40 9.10 -8.00
CA LEU A 132 22.82 9.72 -6.75
C LEU A 132 24.20 9.18 -6.36
N ASP A 133 25.04 10.08 -5.86
CA ASP A 133 26.37 9.74 -5.37
C ASP A 133 26.52 10.29 -3.94
N PRO A 134 26.69 9.42 -2.93
CA PRO A 134 26.70 7.95 -2.99
C PRO A 134 25.32 7.35 -3.36
N PRO A 135 25.21 6.05 -3.66
CA PRO A 135 23.91 5.41 -3.85
C PRO A 135 23.01 5.56 -2.61
N PHE A 136 21.71 5.76 -2.82
CA PHE A 136 20.76 5.91 -1.72
C PHE A 136 20.64 4.62 -0.89
N ASP A 137 20.99 4.71 0.38
CA ASP A 137 20.88 3.62 1.35
C ASP A 137 19.67 3.86 2.27
N PRO A 138 18.61 3.04 2.19
CA PRO A 138 17.43 3.18 3.05
C PRO A 138 17.73 2.85 4.52
N TYR A 139 18.78 2.06 4.80
CA TYR A 139 19.09 1.56 6.15
C TYR A 139 20.07 2.46 6.91
N ALA A 140 20.58 3.52 6.29
CA ALA A 140 21.67 4.34 6.83
C ALA A 140 21.29 5.15 8.08
N ASN A 141 20.06 5.70 8.13
CA ASN A 141 19.57 6.51 9.24
C ASN A 141 18.03 6.63 9.18
N SER A 142 17.41 7.22 10.21
CA SER A 142 15.97 7.45 10.28
C SER A 142 15.38 8.24 9.12
N ILE A 143 16.03 9.28 8.63
CA ILE A 143 15.49 10.12 7.53
C ILE A 143 15.48 9.32 6.23
N ASN A 144 16.59 8.65 5.92
CA ASN A 144 16.67 7.77 4.76
C ASN A 144 15.61 6.67 4.83
N TYR A 145 15.44 6.07 6.00
CA TYR A 145 14.45 5.01 6.19
C TYR A 145 13.03 5.54 6.02
N LEU A 146 12.69 6.69 6.61
CA LEU A 146 11.37 7.30 6.43
C LEU A 146 11.09 7.72 4.97
N ILE A 147 12.10 8.24 4.26
CA ILE A 147 11.99 8.54 2.81
C ILE A 147 11.81 7.26 1.99
N ALA A 148 12.47 6.17 2.37
CA ALA A 148 12.27 4.87 1.74
C ALA A 148 10.87 4.33 2.03
N SER A 149 10.41 4.40 3.29
CA SER A 149 9.07 4.02 3.71
C SER A 149 8.01 4.84 2.98
N TYR A 150 8.23 6.13 2.71
CA TYR A 150 7.30 6.96 1.93
C TYR A 150 6.95 6.38 0.54
N LEU A 151 7.81 5.50 -0.02
CA LEU A 151 7.51 4.80 -1.28
C LEU A 151 6.37 3.78 -1.16
N VAL A 152 6.21 3.13 0.00
CA VAL A 152 5.51 1.84 0.11
C VAL A 152 4.05 1.94 0.56
N PRO A 153 3.70 2.40 1.80
CA PRO A 153 2.32 2.32 2.32
C PRO A 153 1.30 3.09 1.50
N TYR A 154 1.71 4.22 0.92
CA TYR A 154 0.84 5.00 0.05
C TYR A 154 0.39 4.24 -1.21
N VAL A 155 1.19 3.28 -1.69
CA VAL A 155 0.77 2.41 -2.81
C VAL A 155 -0.25 1.37 -2.32
N GLY A 156 -0.10 0.84 -1.10
CA GLY A 156 -1.04 -0.05 -0.43
C GLY A 156 -2.43 0.56 -0.26
N LEU A 157 -2.51 1.71 0.44
CA LEU A 157 -3.78 2.36 0.72
C LEU A 157 -4.55 2.76 -0.55
N THR A 158 -3.86 3.23 -1.59
CA THR A 158 -4.52 3.62 -2.85
C THR A 158 -5.07 2.41 -3.61
N GLY A 159 -4.48 1.22 -3.41
CA GLY A 159 -5.03 -0.06 -3.86
C GLY A 159 -6.34 -0.41 -3.16
N TYR A 160 -6.44 -0.22 -1.84
CA TYR A 160 -7.68 -0.44 -1.10
C TYR A 160 -8.81 0.50 -1.54
N VAL A 161 -8.50 1.77 -1.81
CA VAL A 161 -9.47 2.72 -2.39
C VAL A 161 -9.94 2.24 -3.78
N GLY A 162 -9.02 1.79 -4.64
CA GLY A 162 -9.35 1.28 -5.98
C GLY A 162 -10.09 -0.06 -6.01
N ALA A 163 -9.89 -0.91 -5.00
CA ALA A 163 -10.62 -2.17 -4.84
C ALA A 163 -12.04 -1.95 -4.29
N SER A 164 -12.22 -0.98 -3.39
CA SER A 164 -13.49 -0.71 -2.68
C SER A 164 -14.76 -0.71 -3.56
N PRO A 165 -14.82 -0.01 -4.71
CA PRO A 165 -16.03 0.01 -5.54
C PRO A 165 -16.32 -1.32 -6.26
N LYS A 166 -15.36 -2.25 -6.32
CA LYS A 166 -15.49 -3.54 -7.01
C LYS A 166 -16.00 -4.66 -6.09
N LEU A 167 -15.82 -4.52 -4.78
CA LEU A 167 -16.20 -5.52 -3.78
C LEU A 167 -17.72 -5.64 -3.66
N GLN A 168 -18.20 -6.87 -3.53
CA GLN A 168 -19.63 -7.15 -3.34
C GLN A 168 -19.94 -7.49 -1.89
N GLY A 169 -19.14 -8.35 -1.27
CA GLY A 169 -19.39 -8.95 0.04
C GLY A 169 -19.21 -7.98 1.20
N ALA A 170 -20.07 -8.08 2.22
CA ALA A 170 -19.96 -7.28 3.43
C ALA A 170 -18.66 -7.58 4.21
N VAL A 171 -18.24 -8.85 4.25
CA VAL A 171 -16.98 -9.27 4.86
C VAL A 171 -15.78 -8.68 4.13
N SER A 172 -15.76 -8.72 2.80
CA SER A 172 -14.72 -8.12 1.96
C SER A 172 -14.63 -6.61 2.20
N LYS A 173 -15.75 -5.91 2.14
CA LYS A 173 -15.83 -4.46 2.40
C LYS A 173 -15.35 -4.09 3.79
N ARG A 174 -15.75 -4.86 4.81
CA ARG A 174 -15.30 -4.64 6.19
C ARG A 174 -13.80 -4.84 6.33
N LEU A 175 -13.26 -5.91 5.76
CA LEU A 175 -11.82 -6.19 5.79
C LEU A 175 -11.04 -5.04 5.13
N VAL A 176 -11.38 -4.70 3.89
CA VAL A 176 -10.70 -3.63 3.14
C VAL A 176 -10.84 -2.27 3.80
N ALA A 177 -12.01 -1.92 4.33
CA ALA A 177 -12.18 -0.66 5.07
C ALA A 177 -11.33 -0.62 6.37
N GLY A 178 -11.20 -1.76 7.06
CA GLY A 178 -10.37 -1.87 8.26
C GLY A 178 -8.88 -1.70 7.97
N LEU A 179 -8.38 -2.39 6.93
CA LEU A 179 -6.99 -2.28 6.48
C LEU A 179 -6.68 -0.87 5.99
N LEU A 180 -7.53 -0.30 5.13
CA LEU A 180 -7.41 1.08 4.65
C LEU A 180 -7.25 2.09 5.79
N GLY A 181 -7.99 1.92 6.89
CA GLY A 181 -7.92 2.82 8.05
C GLY A 181 -6.56 2.81 8.75
N VAL A 182 -5.95 1.64 8.91
CA VAL A 182 -4.63 1.50 9.55
C VAL A 182 -3.52 2.01 8.63
N GLU A 183 -3.55 1.58 7.37
CA GLU A 183 -2.62 2.01 6.31
C GLU A 183 -2.59 3.54 6.14
N SER A 184 -3.77 4.17 6.14
CA SER A 184 -3.87 5.63 6.07
C SER A 184 -3.23 6.31 7.29
N GLY A 185 -3.33 5.69 8.47
CA GLY A 185 -2.68 6.16 9.69
C GLY A 185 -1.15 6.05 9.62
N GLN A 186 -0.63 4.95 9.08
CA GLN A 186 0.81 4.74 8.91
C GLN A 186 1.40 5.74 7.90
N ASP A 187 0.74 5.93 6.76
CA ASP A 187 1.11 6.95 5.78
C ASP A 187 1.12 8.36 6.40
N ALA A 188 0.08 8.71 7.17
CA ALA A 188 -0.01 10.00 7.85
C ALA A 188 1.13 10.21 8.87
N VAL A 189 1.53 9.18 9.62
CA VAL A 189 2.65 9.25 10.56
C VAL A 189 3.97 9.44 9.82
N ILE A 190 4.22 8.67 8.75
CA ILE A 190 5.44 8.82 7.92
C ILE A 190 5.50 10.22 7.33
N ARG A 191 4.40 10.69 6.70
CA ARG A 191 4.32 12.02 6.09
C ARG A 191 4.45 13.12 7.15
N GLY A 192 3.89 12.94 8.34
CA GLY A 192 4.04 13.86 9.47
C GLY A 192 5.49 14.01 9.94
N LEU A 193 6.18 12.89 10.17
CA LEU A 193 7.60 12.87 10.58
C LEU A 193 8.50 13.51 9.51
N LEU A 194 8.24 13.22 8.22
CA LEU A 194 8.98 13.84 7.12
C LEU A 194 8.62 15.32 6.94
N TYR A 195 7.37 15.72 7.20
CA TYR A 195 6.92 17.11 7.06
C TYR A 195 7.56 18.02 8.10
N GLU A 196 7.71 17.56 9.33
CA GLU A 196 8.48 18.26 10.38
C GLU A 196 9.92 18.58 9.90
N ARG A 197 10.49 17.68 9.09
CA ARG A 197 11.85 17.75 8.54
C ARG A 197 11.87 18.22 7.08
N ALA A 198 10.78 18.78 6.55
CA ALA A 198 10.61 19.03 5.11
C ALA A 198 11.74 19.89 4.50
N ARG A 199 12.33 20.81 5.28
CA ARG A 199 13.42 21.70 4.86
C ARG A 199 14.81 21.20 5.22
N GLU A 200 14.91 20.11 5.97
CA GLU A 200 16.19 19.48 6.29
C GLU A 200 16.80 18.88 5.03
N GLU A 201 18.11 19.04 4.87
CA GLU A 201 18.87 18.42 3.78
C GLU A 201 19.23 16.98 4.14
N VAL A 202 18.90 16.07 3.22
CA VAL A 202 19.29 14.67 3.34
C VAL A 202 20.76 14.57 2.94
N LEU A 203 21.65 14.48 3.93
CA LEU A 203 23.08 14.37 3.70
C LEU A 203 23.42 12.99 3.09
N PRO A 204 24.40 12.93 2.16
CA PRO A 204 25.25 14.02 1.66
C PRO A 204 24.71 14.68 0.38
N TYR A 205 23.45 14.46 0.00
CA TYR A 205 22.93 14.86 -1.31
C TYR A 205 22.72 16.36 -1.50
N ASN A 206 22.67 17.12 -0.40
CA ASN A 206 22.29 18.55 -0.42
C ASN A 206 20.92 18.77 -1.08
N ILE A 207 19.98 17.84 -0.83
CA ILE A 207 18.61 17.84 -1.33
C ILE A 207 17.68 17.74 -0.14
N THR A 208 16.64 18.58 -0.11
CA THR A 208 15.70 18.60 1.02
C THR A 208 14.79 17.36 1.06
N VAL A 209 14.30 17.02 2.25
CA VAL A 209 13.27 15.97 2.43
C VAL A 209 12.03 16.26 1.55
N ALA A 210 11.58 17.51 1.47
CA ALA A 210 10.47 17.90 0.60
C ALA A 210 10.75 17.65 -0.88
N GLU A 211 11.99 17.84 -1.34
CA GLU A 211 12.34 17.52 -2.72
C GLU A 211 12.38 16.01 -2.96
N PHE A 212 12.96 15.21 -2.05
CA PHE A 212 12.90 13.74 -2.15
C PHE A 212 11.47 13.23 -2.31
N THR A 213 10.56 13.62 -1.41
CA THR A 213 9.16 13.20 -1.48
C THR A 213 8.49 13.65 -2.78
N ASN A 214 8.70 14.90 -3.20
CA ASN A 214 8.19 15.39 -4.49
C ASN A 214 8.72 14.62 -5.71
N ARG A 215 9.99 14.19 -5.70
CA ARG A 215 10.59 13.38 -6.77
C ARG A 215 10.03 11.97 -6.79
N ILE A 216 9.84 11.38 -5.62
CA ILE A 216 9.20 10.07 -5.45
C ILE A 216 7.76 10.11 -5.96
N SER A 217 6.95 11.11 -5.60
CA SER A 217 5.57 11.16 -6.10
C SER A 217 5.49 11.31 -7.61
N LYS A 218 6.38 12.12 -8.20
CA LYS A 218 6.50 12.24 -9.66
C LYS A 218 6.95 10.94 -10.31
N LEU A 219 7.75 10.11 -9.63
CA LEU A 219 8.10 8.77 -10.11
C LEU A 219 6.87 7.86 -10.08
N ARG A 220 6.13 7.77 -8.97
CA ARG A 220 4.95 6.91 -8.85
C ARG A 220 3.87 7.26 -9.87
N ASN A 221 3.60 8.55 -10.07
CA ASN A 221 2.65 8.98 -11.12
C ASN A 221 3.10 8.57 -12.53
N ARG A 222 4.40 8.71 -12.83
CA ARG A 222 4.96 8.30 -14.13
C ARG A 222 4.89 6.79 -14.34
N LEU A 223 5.24 6.01 -13.31
CA LEU A 223 5.23 4.54 -13.40
C LEU A 223 3.80 3.99 -13.47
N GLY A 224 2.86 4.53 -12.68
CA GLY A 224 1.46 4.12 -12.74
C GLY A 224 0.82 4.35 -14.12
N ASN A 225 1.30 5.38 -14.85
CA ASN A 225 0.85 5.71 -16.21
C ASN A 225 -0.67 5.97 -16.32
N ALA A 226 -1.24 6.61 -15.30
CA ALA A 226 -2.68 6.80 -15.15
C ALA A 226 -3.01 8.16 -14.50
N GLY A 227 -2.28 9.20 -14.90
CA GLY A 227 -2.48 10.56 -14.43
C GLY A 227 -1.79 10.88 -13.09
N TRP A 228 -2.34 11.86 -12.38
CA TRP A 228 -1.76 12.42 -11.17
C TRP A 228 -2.50 11.88 -9.94
N LYS A 229 -1.90 10.89 -9.27
CA LYS A 229 -2.51 10.14 -8.16
C LYS A 229 -1.63 10.10 -6.91
N ASP A 230 -0.75 11.09 -6.79
CA ASP A 230 0.22 11.21 -5.72
C ASP A 230 0.89 12.59 -5.72
N GLU A 231 1.21 13.06 -4.53
CA GLU A 231 1.79 14.37 -4.29
C GLU A 231 2.78 14.33 -3.12
N GLY A 232 3.84 15.14 -3.22
CA GLY A 232 4.83 15.27 -2.16
C GLY A 232 4.33 16.15 -1.01
N LEU A 233 5.21 16.42 -0.05
CA LEU A 233 4.88 17.12 1.19
C LEU A 233 4.64 18.63 1.04
N ILE A 234 5.24 19.22 0.01
CA ILE A 234 5.13 20.65 -0.31
C ILE A 234 4.76 20.79 -1.79
N ILE A 235 3.59 21.35 -2.03
CA ILE A 235 2.98 21.50 -3.36
C ILE A 235 2.60 22.96 -3.66
N PRO A 236 2.35 23.32 -4.93
CA PRO A 236 1.80 24.62 -5.27
C PRO A 236 0.48 24.88 -4.54
N LYS A 237 0.30 26.10 -4.02
CA LYS A 237 -0.87 26.51 -3.23
C LYS A 237 -2.21 26.15 -3.89
N ALA A 238 -2.32 26.36 -5.20
CA ALA A 238 -3.52 26.09 -5.98
C ALA A 238 -3.93 24.61 -6.02
N ARG A 239 -3.04 23.69 -5.60
CA ARG A 239 -3.29 22.25 -5.52
C ARG A 239 -3.41 21.72 -4.10
N GLY A 240 -3.03 22.51 -3.08
CA GLY A 240 -3.28 22.08 -1.71
C GLY A 240 -4.74 22.23 -1.33
N ALA A 241 -5.10 21.75 -0.14
CA ALA A 241 -6.47 21.72 0.35
C ALA A 241 -7.21 23.06 0.11
N GLU A 242 -8.36 22.98 -0.55
CA GLU A 242 -9.21 24.11 -0.96
C GLU A 242 -8.49 25.19 -1.80
N GLY A 243 -7.33 24.88 -2.38
CA GLY A 243 -6.46 25.83 -3.07
C GLY A 243 -5.80 26.88 -2.15
N ARG A 244 -5.71 26.61 -0.84
CA ARG A 244 -5.35 27.64 0.17
C ARG A 244 -4.02 27.42 0.87
N ILE A 245 -3.38 26.27 0.72
CA ILE A 245 -2.17 25.92 1.48
C ILE A 245 -1.16 25.15 0.62
N ASN A 246 0.12 25.20 0.99
CA ASN A 246 1.19 24.49 0.26
C ASN A 246 1.60 23.18 0.95
N GLY A 247 1.33 23.04 2.24
CA GLY A 247 1.63 21.83 3.00
C GLY A 247 0.63 20.72 2.67
N ASN A 248 1.15 19.50 2.56
CA ASN A 248 0.38 18.36 2.06
C ASN A 248 0.71 17.08 2.84
N VAL A 249 0.43 17.08 4.14
CA VAL A 249 0.70 15.93 5.04
C VAL A 249 -0.23 14.74 4.75
N LEU A 250 -1.43 14.98 4.23
CA LEU A 250 -2.35 13.97 3.71
C LEU A 250 -2.61 14.25 2.24
N ALA A 251 -2.38 13.27 1.35
CA ALA A 251 -2.52 13.44 -0.09
C ALA A 251 -3.91 12.97 -0.51
N GLY A 252 -4.61 13.82 -1.23
CA GLY A 252 -5.92 13.53 -1.81
C GLY A 252 -6.14 14.34 -3.08
N ASP A 253 -7.26 14.04 -3.74
CA ASP A 253 -7.74 14.78 -4.91
C ASP A 253 -8.26 16.19 -4.52
N GLU A 254 -8.90 16.87 -5.46
CA GLU A 254 -9.46 18.21 -5.21
C GLU A 254 -10.52 18.25 -4.10
N TYR A 255 -11.12 17.11 -3.75
CA TYR A 255 -12.09 16.94 -2.68
C TYR A 255 -11.45 16.40 -1.38
N SER A 256 -10.12 16.32 -1.33
CA SER A 256 -9.37 15.67 -0.24
C SER A 256 -9.73 14.20 -0.04
N VAL A 257 -10.18 13.52 -1.11
CA VAL A 257 -10.41 12.06 -1.12
C VAL A 257 -9.12 11.37 -1.53
N ALA A 258 -8.78 10.28 -0.84
CA ALA A 258 -7.59 9.49 -1.19
C ALA A 258 -7.68 8.98 -2.63
N PHE A 259 -6.56 9.02 -3.35
CA PHE A 259 -6.52 8.53 -4.73
C PHE A 259 -6.73 7.02 -4.81
N ASP A 260 -7.29 6.56 -5.91
CA ASP A 260 -7.43 5.14 -6.22
C ASP A 260 -6.27 4.67 -7.12
N ARG A 261 -5.85 3.41 -6.98
CA ARG A 261 -5.02 2.72 -7.98
C ARG A 261 -5.59 1.35 -8.29
N SER A 262 -5.52 0.98 -9.56
CA SER A 262 -5.73 -0.38 -10.03
C SER A 262 -4.53 -1.28 -9.70
N PRO A 263 -4.73 -2.61 -9.66
CA PRO A 263 -3.64 -3.57 -9.54
C PRO A 263 -2.51 -3.37 -10.56
N GLU A 264 -2.84 -3.02 -11.80
CA GLU A 264 -1.90 -2.76 -12.88
C GLU A 264 -1.01 -1.56 -12.57
N GLU A 265 -1.61 -0.45 -12.14
CA GLU A 265 -0.88 0.74 -11.71
C GLU A 265 0.09 0.41 -10.57
N ILE A 266 -0.34 -0.41 -9.60
CA ILE A 266 0.48 -0.85 -8.47
C ILE A 266 1.67 -1.69 -8.95
N LEU A 267 1.43 -2.71 -9.78
CA LEU A 267 2.48 -3.59 -10.30
C LEU A 267 3.54 -2.81 -11.08
N ARG A 268 3.12 -1.89 -11.96
CA ARG A 268 4.04 -1.00 -12.68
C ARG A 268 4.96 -0.20 -11.75
N ILE A 269 4.41 0.28 -10.63
CA ILE A 269 5.15 1.06 -9.63
C ILE A 269 6.13 0.17 -8.88
N VAL A 270 5.68 -0.94 -8.31
CA VAL A 270 6.54 -1.79 -7.46
C VAL A 270 7.57 -2.59 -8.25
N TYR A 271 7.31 -2.86 -9.53
CA TYR A 271 8.31 -3.40 -10.46
C TYR A 271 9.31 -2.32 -10.91
N GLY A 272 8.97 -1.05 -10.74
CA GLY A 272 9.79 0.09 -11.16
C GLY A 272 9.97 0.21 -12.67
N SER A 273 9.22 -0.56 -13.46
CA SER A 273 9.34 -0.65 -14.93
C SER A 273 8.39 0.29 -15.66
N GLY A 274 7.24 0.62 -15.04
CA GLY A 274 6.13 1.28 -15.73
C GLY A 274 5.29 0.32 -16.59
N ASP A 275 5.55 -0.99 -16.50
CA ASP A 275 4.82 -2.05 -17.22
C ASP A 275 4.52 -3.23 -16.27
N GLU A 276 3.24 -3.53 -16.07
CA GLU A 276 2.74 -4.61 -15.22
C GLU A 276 3.17 -6.01 -15.68
N ARG A 277 3.66 -6.13 -16.92
CA ARG A 277 4.19 -7.38 -17.50
C ARG A 277 5.70 -7.54 -17.33
N ALA A 278 6.39 -6.49 -16.88
CA ALA A 278 7.84 -6.45 -16.77
C ALA A 278 8.28 -6.40 -15.30
N PRO A 279 8.40 -7.56 -14.62
CA PRO A 279 8.85 -7.63 -13.23
C PRO A 279 10.28 -7.13 -13.05
N GLY A 280 10.59 -6.68 -11.84
CA GLY A 280 11.82 -5.99 -11.49
C GLY A 280 11.67 -5.25 -10.17
N GLY A 281 12.53 -4.26 -9.91
CA GLY A 281 12.43 -3.42 -8.72
C GLY A 281 12.33 -4.25 -7.44
N PHE A 282 11.27 -4.05 -6.66
CA PHE A 282 11.05 -4.77 -5.41
C PHE A 282 10.55 -6.22 -5.61
N TYR A 283 10.12 -6.59 -6.80
CA TYR A 283 9.63 -7.93 -7.15
C TYR A 283 10.39 -8.48 -8.35
N PRO A 284 11.66 -8.90 -8.19
CA PRO A 284 12.50 -9.39 -9.29
C PRO A 284 11.91 -10.57 -10.07
N LYS A 285 10.98 -11.33 -9.46
CA LYS A 285 10.28 -12.47 -10.09
C LYS A 285 8.78 -12.21 -10.31
N GLY A 286 8.33 -10.97 -10.08
CA GLY A 286 6.92 -10.59 -10.11
C GLY A 286 6.18 -10.87 -8.80
N GLY A 287 5.00 -10.27 -8.69
CA GLY A 287 4.02 -10.54 -7.66
C GLY A 287 3.30 -11.86 -7.89
N ASP A 288 2.51 -12.26 -6.89
CA ASP A 288 1.77 -13.52 -6.86
C ASP A 288 0.25 -13.25 -6.67
N GLY A 289 -0.56 -14.29 -6.73
CA GLY A 289 -2.02 -14.22 -6.84
C GLY A 289 -2.52 -14.17 -8.28
N ALA A 290 -3.81 -14.46 -8.48
CA ALA A 290 -4.40 -14.58 -9.81
C ALA A 290 -4.20 -13.33 -10.67
N ILE A 291 -4.44 -12.14 -10.10
CA ILE A 291 -4.29 -10.87 -10.80
C ILE A 291 -2.85 -10.64 -11.24
N ALA A 292 -1.87 -10.70 -10.32
CA ALA A 292 -0.48 -10.41 -10.66
C ALA A 292 0.09 -11.42 -11.67
N ARG A 293 -0.21 -12.71 -11.49
CA ARG A 293 0.24 -13.77 -12.41
C ARG A 293 -0.38 -13.66 -13.79
N SER A 294 -1.60 -13.11 -13.91
CA SER A 294 -2.25 -12.94 -15.22
C SER A 294 -1.47 -12.03 -16.18
N PHE A 295 -0.60 -11.14 -15.68
CA PHE A 295 0.25 -10.26 -16.49
C PHE A 295 1.62 -10.87 -16.84
N LEU A 296 2.01 -11.97 -16.19
CA LEU A 296 3.32 -12.62 -16.35
C LEU A 296 3.26 -13.87 -17.23
N ALA A 297 2.04 -14.27 -17.64
CA ALA A 297 1.75 -15.47 -18.43
C ALA A 297 1.82 -15.22 -19.94
#